data_AF-A0A4U0NF27-F1
#
_entry.id   AF-A0A4U0NF27-F1
#
_cell.length_a   1.000
_cell.length_b   1.000
_cell.length_c   1.000
_cell.angle_alpha   90.00
_cell.angle_beta   90.00
_cell.angle_gamma   90.00
#
_symmetry.space_group_name_H-M   'P 1'
#
loop_
_entity.id
_entity.type
_entity.pdbx_description
1 polymer ?
#
loop_
_entity_poly.entity_id
_entity_poly.type
_entity_poly.pdbx_seq_one_letter_code
_entity_poly.pdbx_strand_id
1 'polypeptide(L)'
;MVDKLLLLIFFCCQSVSFAQHAVDSISSDKILCIKNQEPKNRNIRYGNLKDKVHAYEIQERNNVSTNYSIRDTFAKNTDPIRPKHFWRAGTEWFLAQAVPASFNRFITRDPYSYISFQNFIDHQRISAWDWDDNQFTTNQIDHPYHGQLYFNAFRSNGYNFYQSSAATVLGSYIWETAGETQHPSINDLVNTAFGGVILGEMTHRVSRNILARGKYGNRIGNEIVALIVNPVNGLNRLLDGKWGKVDDYNSVDSSIISAEVDAGVRRYDAKEGDFLTEGKNTFYARLRFKYSNGAHNYKRPFDQFYVNFEVGDGDSTFINAVNVHALLYGAEFFKSRKSSHFGTLNAHYDFYNNDAFFYGAQSINYNWVSEFRYKKNNRLNMSAGAGAVVLAAVPDPYLLYGASRNYNYGSGLSYRYRGELSVLNRLMLTADYNGGVFFTISGNDSHYILHAGTIEASLRLFKRFSLNASSGYFSLQGNFDDPQYDDFHREFPFGRVSIGYNIQF
;
A
#
# COMPACT_ATOMS: atom_id res chain seq x y z
N MET A 1 -13.36 3.72 21.79
CA MET A 1 -13.43 3.71 20.31
C MET A 1 -12.62 4.84 19.66
N VAL A 2 -12.33 5.94 20.39
CA VAL A 2 -11.44 7.04 19.95
C VAL A 2 -9.95 6.71 20.17
N ASP A 3 -9.62 5.85 21.13
CA ASP A 3 -8.23 5.51 21.49
C ASP A 3 -7.48 4.67 20.44
N LYS A 4 -8.19 3.95 19.56
CA LYS A 4 -7.58 3.16 18.48
C LYS A 4 -7.36 3.94 17.18
N LEU A 5 -8.05 5.08 16.99
CA LEU A 5 -7.87 5.94 15.82
C LEU A 5 -6.71 6.92 16.00
N LEU A 6 -6.43 7.31 17.25
CA LEU A 6 -5.24 8.08 17.63
C LEU A 6 -3.95 7.25 17.53
N LEU A 7 -4.04 5.91 17.59
CA LEU A 7 -2.90 5.01 17.35
C LEU A 7 -2.28 5.19 15.96
N LEU A 8 -3.07 5.53 14.94
CA LEU A 8 -2.57 5.70 13.56
C LEU A 8 -1.70 6.98 13.39
N ILE A 9 -1.91 7.99 14.25
CA ILE A 9 -1.05 9.18 14.34
C ILE A 9 0.13 8.91 15.30
N PHE A 10 -0.08 8.07 16.32
CA PHE A 10 0.97 7.61 17.23
C PHE A 10 1.99 6.67 16.59
N PHE A 11 1.64 5.98 15.50
CA PHE A 11 2.57 5.16 14.71
C PHE A 11 3.70 5.97 14.07
N CYS A 12 3.55 7.30 13.90
CA CYS A 12 4.64 8.16 13.46
C CYS A 12 5.77 8.33 14.50
N CYS A 13 5.52 7.99 15.77
CA CYS A 13 6.52 8.00 16.84
C CYS A 13 6.80 6.61 17.43
N GLN A 14 5.99 5.57 17.13
CA GLN A 14 6.18 4.22 17.66
C GLN A 14 6.77 3.21 16.66
N SER A 15 6.92 3.54 15.38
CA SER A 15 7.66 2.71 14.41
C SER A 15 9.19 2.67 14.67
N VAL A 16 9.61 2.88 15.92
CA VAL A 16 11.02 2.92 16.35
C VAL A 16 11.27 2.35 17.75
N SER A 17 10.25 1.84 18.45
CA SER A 17 10.49 1.08 19.70
C SER A 17 10.78 -0.38 19.35
N PHE A 18 12.05 -0.70 19.09
CA PHE A 18 12.54 -2.08 19.03
C PHE A 18 13.18 -2.49 20.36
N ALA A 19 12.42 -3.24 21.16
CA ALA A 19 12.81 -4.34 22.05
C ALA A 19 11.73 -4.56 23.13
N GLN A 20 11.32 -5.82 23.25
CA GLN A 20 10.39 -6.45 24.21
C GLN A 20 10.12 -5.74 25.54
N HIS A 21 8.83 -5.65 25.91
CA HIS A 21 8.32 -6.19 27.18
C HIS A 21 6.82 -6.50 27.08
N ALA A 22 6.43 -7.70 27.54
CA ALA A 22 5.05 -8.04 27.83
C ALA A 22 4.52 -7.12 28.95
N VAL A 23 3.34 -6.54 28.75
CA VAL A 23 2.68 -5.75 29.80
C VAL A 23 1.34 -6.38 30.13
N ASP A 24 1.29 -6.90 31.35
CA ASP A 24 0.11 -7.41 32.03
C ASP A 24 -0.99 -6.32 32.15
N SER A 25 -2.22 -6.80 32.04
CA SER A 25 -3.46 -6.04 32.19
C SER A 25 -3.58 -5.36 33.56
N ILE A 26 -3.89 -4.06 33.59
CA ILE A 26 -4.49 -3.40 34.76
C ILE A 26 -5.72 -2.59 34.33
N SER A 27 -6.81 -2.81 35.07
CA SER A 27 -8.17 -2.35 34.83
C SER A 27 -8.40 -0.86 35.11
N SER A 28 -9.35 -0.32 34.35
CA SER A 28 -10.32 0.76 34.67
C SER A 28 -10.24 1.48 36.02
N ASP A 29 -10.21 2.82 35.98
CA ASP A 29 -11.35 3.65 36.40
C ASP A 29 -11.02 5.15 36.35
N LYS A 30 -11.84 5.93 35.63
CA LYS A 30 -12.54 7.12 36.15
C LYS A 30 -13.21 7.91 35.03
N ILE A 31 -14.53 7.75 35.01
CA ILE A 31 -15.53 8.61 34.36
C ILE A 31 -15.48 9.98 35.04
N LEU A 32 -15.42 11.07 34.26
CA LEU A 32 -15.91 12.37 34.71
C LEU A 32 -16.74 13.04 33.61
N CYS A 33 -17.97 13.34 33.99
CA CYS A 33 -19.07 13.83 33.20
C CYS A 33 -19.30 15.31 33.54
N ILE A 34 -19.21 16.25 32.59
CA ILE A 34 -19.77 17.61 32.77
C ILE A 34 -20.35 18.18 31.46
N LYS A 35 -21.69 18.19 31.43
CA LYS A 35 -22.68 19.21 31.03
C LYS A 35 -22.66 19.90 29.65
N ASN A 36 -23.79 19.66 28.96
CA ASN A 36 -24.52 20.49 28.00
C ASN A 36 -24.45 22.02 28.23
N GLN A 37 -24.29 22.76 27.13
CA GLN A 37 -24.95 24.06 26.92
C GLN A 37 -25.50 24.15 25.49
N GLU A 38 -26.79 24.50 25.42
CA GLU A 38 -27.59 24.74 24.22
C GLU A 38 -27.34 26.13 23.58
N PRO A 39 -27.85 26.38 22.35
CA PRO A 39 -27.30 27.35 21.42
C PRO A 39 -27.89 28.77 21.55
N LYS A 40 -27.10 29.78 21.19
CA LYS A 40 -27.57 31.15 21.00
C LYS A 40 -27.84 31.46 19.52
N ASN A 41 -29.12 31.69 19.25
CA ASN A 41 -29.68 32.37 18.08
C ASN A 41 -28.91 33.63 17.66
N ARG A 42 -28.60 33.77 16.36
CA ARG A 42 -28.66 35.05 15.66
C ARG A 42 -29.20 34.89 14.23
N ASN A 43 -30.34 35.54 14.02
CA ASN A 43 -30.99 35.85 12.76
C ASN A 43 -30.03 36.59 11.80
N ILE A 44 -29.91 36.15 10.54
CA ILE A 44 -29.62 37.04 9.41
C ILE A 44 -30.49 36.66 8.21
N ARG A 45 -31.10 37.70 7.62
CA ARG A 45 -32.16 37.70 6.61
C ARG A 45 -31.72 37.19 5.23
N TYR A 46 -32.67 36.57 4.55
CA TYR A 46 -32.69 36.36 3.11
C TYR A 46 -32.76 37.68 2.33
N GLY A 47 -31.89 37.85 1.34
CA GLY A 47 -31.94 38.91 0.35
C GLY A 47 -31.98 38.31 -1.06
N ASN A 48 -33.12 38.50 -1.73
CA ASN A 48 -33.32 38.23 -3.14
C ASN A 48 -32.41 39.13 -3.99
N LEU A 49 -31.70 38.54 -4.96
CA LEU A 49 -31.25 39.25 -6.17
C LEU A 49 -31.51 38.35 -7.37
N LYS A 50 -32.68 38.59 -7.97
CA LYS A 50 -32.95 38.33 -9.39
C LYS A 50 -32.01 39.22 -10.18
N ASP A 51 -31.26 38.66 -11.12
CA ASP A 51 -31.36 39.07 -12.52
C ASP A 51 -30.45 38.24 -13.45
N LYS A 52 -31.12 37.66 -14.45
CA LYS A 52 -30.72 37.57 -15.87
C LYS A 52 -29.27 37.19 -16.20
N VAL A 53 -29.05 35.94 -16.61
CA VAL A 53 -28.25 35.65 -17.82
C VAL A 53 -28.93 34.54 -18.62
N HIS A 54 -29.07 34.84 -19.91
CA HIS A 54 -29.79 34.11 -20.95
C HIS A 54 -29.32 32.68 -21.22
N ALA A 55 -30.31 31.91 -21.68
CA ALA A 55 -30.19 30.61 -22.32
C ALA A 55 -29.16 30.59 -23.47
N TYR A 56 -28.35 29.53 -23.50
CA TYR A 56 -27.80 28.96 -24.71
C TYR A 56 -27.91 27.44 -24.62
N GLU A 57 -29.00 26.90 -25.16
CA GLU A 57 -29.01 25.54 -25.68
C GLU A 57 -28.13 25.51 -26.94
N ILE A 58 -27.10 24.67 -26.94
CA ILE A 58 -26.43 24.26 -28.17
C ILE A 58 -26.39 22.73 -28.18
N GLN A 59 -27.11 22.17 -29.16
CA GLN A 59 -26.95 20.81 -29.66
C GLN A 59 -25.49 20.53 -30.02
N GLU A 60 -24.87 19.52 -29.41
CA GLU A 60 -23.72 18.85 -30.02
C GLU A 60 -24.12 17.42 -30.42
N ARG A 61 -24.43 17.26 -31.71
CA ARG A 61 -24.34 15.99 -32.40
C ARG A 61 -22.87 15.73 -32.74
N ASN A 62 -22.42 14.53 -32.38
CA ASN A 62 -21.57 13.61 -33.15
C ASN A 62 -20.69 14.24 -34.24
N ASN A 63 -19.39 14.35 -33.97
CA ASN A 63 -18.30 13.96 -34.89
C ASN A 63 -16.96 14.10 -34.16
N VAL A 64 -16.45 13.00 -33.58
CA VAL A 64 -15.03 12.92 -33.20
C VAL A 64 -14.33 12.08 -34.26
N SER A 65 -13.85 12.76 -35.29
CA SER A 65 -12.83 12.24 -36.19
C SER A 65 -11.51 12.16 -35.42
N THR A 66 -11.05 10.95 -35.13
CA THR A 66 -9.76 10.70 -34.50
C THR A 66 -8.63 10.92 -35.51
N ASN A 67 -8.13 12.15 -35.58
CA ASN A 67 -6.84 12.43 -36.20
C ASN A 67 -5.74 12.00 -35.22
N TYR A 68 -5.14 10.83 -35.47
CA TYR A 68 -3.85 10.46 -34.88
C TYR A 68 -2.77 11.39 -35.46
N SER A 69 -2.55 12.52 -34.79
CA SER A 69 -1.40 13.37 -35.07
C SER A 69 -0.19 12.86 -34.30
N ILE A 70 1.00 13.03 -34.89
CA ILE A 70 2.36 12.69 -34.43
C ILE A 70 2.75 13.34 -33.06
N ARG A 71 1.78 13.89 -32.32
CA ARG A 71 1.92 14.50 -30.99
C ARG A 71 2.10 13.49 -29.84
N ASP A 72 1.77 12.22 -30.03
CA ASP A 72 1.84 11.22 -28.95
C ASP A 72 3.27 10.79 -28.59
N THR A 73 4.27 11.13 -29.42
CA THR A 73 5.69 10.91 -29.09
C THR A 73 6.25 12.01 -28.16
N PHE A 74 5.52 13.11 -27.98
CA PHE A 74 5.89 14.24 -27.12
C PHE A 74 4.69 14.71 -26.28
N ALA A 75 4.02 13.80 -25.57
CA ALA A 75 3.04 14.19 -24.56
C ALA A 75 3.74 15.05 -23.49
N LYS A 76 3.72 16.36 -23.69
CA LYS A 76 4.19 17.40 -22.79
C LYS A 76 3.56 17.11 -21.43
N ASN A 77 4.38 16.97 -20.39
CA ASN A 77 3.88 16.80 -19.03
C ASN A 77 2.97 18.00 -18.71
N THR A 78 1.66 17.79 -18.73
CA THR A 78 0.67 18.85 -18.46
C THR A 78 0.57 19.17 -16.97
N ASP A 79 1.29 18.42 -16.13
CA ASP A 79 1.43 18.72 -14.72
C ASP A 79 2.28 19.99 -14.53
N PRO A 80 1.80 20.99 -13.76
CA PRO A 80 2.61 22.12 -13.33
C PRO A 80 3.92 21.64 -12.72
N ILE A 81 5.02 22.18 -13.22
CA ILE A 81 6.35 21.89 -12.65
C ILE A 81 6.40 22.57 -11.28
N ARG A 82 6.53 21.77 -10.22
CA ARG A 82 6.76 22.31 -8.89
C ARG A 82 8.23 22.75 -8.75
N PRO A 83 8.50 23.90 -8.11
CA PRO A 83 9.86 24.28 -7.76
C PRO A 83 10.48 23.23 -6.84
N LYS A 84 11.78 23.02 -7.00
CA LYS A 84 12.56 22.09 -6.16
C LYS A 84 13.05 22.81 -4.91
N HIS A 85 12.66 22.30 -3.75
CA HIS A 85 13.10 22.85 -2.47
C HIS A 85 14.14 21.92 -1.82
N PHE A 86 15.38 21.96 -2.33
CA PHE A 86 16.43 21.03 -1.89
C PHE A 86 16.69 21.05 -0.38
N TRP A 87 16.91 22.23 0.21
CA TRP A 87 17.21 22.35 1.63
C TRP A 87 16.10 21.81 2.52
N ARG A 88 14.85 22.08 2.13
CA ARG A 88 13.70 21.57 2.85
C ARG A 88 13.57 20.05 2.70
N ALA A 89 13.69 19.53 1.48
CA ALA A 89 13.66 18.09 1.22
C ALA A 89 14.76 17.36 2.00
N GLY A 90 15.98 17.90 2.00
CA GLY A 90 17.12 17.37 2.75
C GLY A 90 16.89 17.42 4.26
N THR A 91 16.34 18.51 4.78
CA THR A 91 15.99 18.63 6.20
C THR A 91 14.91 17.63 6.61
N GLU A 92 13.83 17.49 5.84
CA GLU A 92 12.77 16.50 6.11
C GLU A 92 13.31 15.07 6.05
N TRP A 93 14.12 14.77 5.04
CA TRP A 93 14.78 13.48 4.87
C TRP A 93 15.75 13.16 6.02
N PHE A 94 16.47 14.17 6.52
CA PHE A 94 17.38 14.02 7.66
C PHE A 94 16.59 13.85 8.96
N LEU A 95 15.55 14.65 9.18
CA LEU A 95 14.70 14.58 10.38
C LEU A 95 13.93 13.26 10.46
N ALA A 96 13.55 12.67 9.32
CA ALA A 96 12.95 11.34 9.28
C ALA A 96 13.83 10.28 9.97
N GLN A 97 15.16 10.50 10.01
CA GLN A 97 16.14 9.62 10.67
C GLN A 97 16.52 10.14 12.05
N ALA A 98 16.88 11.42 12.11
CA ALA A 98 17.41 12.03 13.32
C ALA A 98 16.40 12.02 14.47
N VAL A 99 15.08 12.14 14.19
CA VAL A 99 14.05 12.11 15.23
C VAL A 99 13.94 10.70 15.85
N PRO A 100 13.73 9.62 15.09
CA PRO A 100 13.84 8.24 15.56
C PRO A 100 15.14 7.94 16.32
N ALA A 101 16.30 8.26 15.74
CA ALA A 101 17.58 8.01 16.38
C ALA A 101 17.72 8.77 17.71
N SER A 102 17.23 10.02 17.79
CA SER A 102 17.22 10.82 19.02
C SER A 102 16.26 10.24 20.06
N PHE A 103 15.07 9.81 19.64
CA PHE A 103 14.11 9.15 20.53
C PHE A 103 14.75 7.89 21.13
N ASN A 104 15.40 7.08 20.30
CA ASN A 104 16.04 5.86 20.77
C ASN A 104 17.21 6.13 21.71
N ARG A 105 17.99 7.18 21.44
CA ARG A 105 19.14 7.56 22.24
C ARG A 105 18.79 8.13 23.61
N PHE A 106 17.75 8.98 23.66
CA PHE A 106 17.45 9.79 24.84
C PHE A 106 16.24 9.30 25.64
N ILE A 107 15.26 8.68 24.97
CA ILE A 107 14.01 8.22 25.60
C ILE A 107 14.06 6.73 25.92
N THR A 108 14.19 5.85 24.92
CA THR A 108 14.25 4.39 25.15
C THR A 108 15.63 3.96 25.67
N ARG A 109 16.68 4.71 25.30
CA ARG A 109 18.09 4.46 25.63
C ARG A 109 18.58 3.11 25.12
N ASP A 110 18.18 2.77 23.89
CA ASP A 110 18.52 1.49 23.31
C ASP A 110 20.02 1.39 23.01
N PRO A 111 20.69 0.24 23.28
CA PRO A 111 22.14 0.11 23.09
C PRO A 111 22.62 0.46 21.67
N TYR A 112 21.83 0.10 20.65
CA TYR A 112 22.18 0.33 19.25
C TYR A 112 22.18 1.81 18.82
N SER A 113 21.56 2.68 19.63
CA SER A 113 21.41 4.12 19.31
C SER A 113 22.65 4.96 19.68
N TYR A 114 23.66 4.38 20.35
CA TYR A 114 24.85 5.07 20.83
C TYR A 114 25.92 5.20 19.73
N ILE A 115 25.51 5.82 18.62
CA ILE A 115 26.30 5.95 17.38
C ILE A 115 27.59 6.76 17.55
N SER A 116 28.63 6.35 16.81
CA SER A 116 29.89 7.09 16.66
C SER A 116 30.32 7.14 15.20
N PHE A 117 31.20 8.10 14.85
CA PHE A 117 31.76 8.18 13.50
C PHE A 117 32.55 6.91 13.12
N GLN A 118 33.11 6.21 14.11
CA GLN A 118 33.82 4.96 13.87
C GLN A 118 32.88 3.86 13.36
N ASN A 119 31.66 3.77 13.88
CA ASN A 119 30.64 2.85 13.37
C ASN A 119 30.43 3.05 11.87
N PHE A 120 30.27 4.30 11.43
CA PHE A 120 30.11 4.62 10.01
C PHE A 120 31.27 4.13 9.15
N ILE A 121 32.51 4.37 9.58
CA ILE A 121 33.70 3.90 8.85
C ILE A 121 33.75 2.38 8.81
N ASP A 122 33.46 1.71 9.92
CA ASP A 122 33.48 0.25 10.02
C ASP A 122 32.42 -0.41 9.13
N HIS A 123 31.25 0.22 9.02
CA HIS A 123 30.10 -0.23 8.22
C HIS A 123 30.30 -0.08 6.71
N GLN A 124 31.35 0.63 6.26
CA GLN A 124 31.69 0.70 4.83
C GLN A 124 32.31 -0.62 4.31
N ARG A 125 32.72 -1.52 5.21
CA ARG A 125 33.23 -2.84 4.82
C ARG A 125 32.06 -3.75 4.48
N ILE A 126 32.09 -4.37 3.30
CA ILE A 126 31.05 -5.34 2.88
C ILE A 126 30.91 -6.48 3.89
N SER A 127 32.02 -6.93 4.50
CA SER A 127 32.01 -7.96 5.54
C SER A 127 31.32 -7.55 6.85
N ALA A 128 30.94 -6.28 7.00
CA ALA A 128 30.16 -5.81 8.14
C ALA A 128 28.64 -5.99 7.93
N TRP A 129 28.19 -6.24 6.70
CA TRP A 129 26.77 -6.37 6.37
C TRP A 129 26.26 -7.76 6.68
N ASP A 130 25.08 -7.84 7.30
CA ASP A 130 24.44 -9.09 7.70
C ASP A 130 22.93 -9.06 7.40
N TRP A 131 22.23 -10.15 7.70
CA TRP A 131 20.78 -10.24 7.72
C TRP A 131 20.29 -10.07 9.14
N ASP A 132 19.45 -9.08 9.39
CA ASP A 132 19.01 -8.75 10.75
C ASP A 132 18.17 -9.84 11.41
N ASP A 133 17.91 -9.66 12.70
CA ASP A 133 17.15 -10.58 13.54
C ASP A 133 15.81 -9.99 14.03
N ASN A 134 15.32 -8.93 13.37
CA ASN A 134 14.10 -8.23 13.77
C ASN A 134 12.82 -9.01 13.48
N GLN A 135 11.75 -8.59 14.16
CA GLN A 135 10.41 -9.13 14.01
C GLN A 135 9.88 -8.94 12.58
N PHE A 136 9.04 -9.88 12.13
CA PHE A 136 8.50 -9.86 10.78
C PHE A 136 7.78 -8.55 10.42
N THR A 137 6.98 -8.00 11.34
CA THR A 137 6.24 -6.75 11.11
C THR A 137 7.16 -5.54 11.01
N THR A 138 8.27 -5.52 11.75
CA THR A 138 9.31 -4.49 11.62
C THR A 138 9.81 -4.44 10.19
N ASN A 139 10.27 -5.57 9.68
CA ASN A 139 10.96 -5.64 8.40
C ASN A 139 10.02 -5.50 7.22
N GLN A 140 8.81 -6.03 7.35
CA GLN A 140 7.85 -6.02 6.26
C GLN A 140 6.87 -4.84 6.30
N ILE A 141 6.74 -4.07 7.39
CA ILE A 141 5.85 -2.87 7.46
C ILE A 141 6.62 -1.61 7.85
N ASP A 142 7.35 -1.62 8.97
CA ASP A 142 7.96 -0.40 9.51
C ASP A 142 9.09 0.12 8.60
N HIS A 143 9.97 -0.76 8.11
CA HIS A 143 11.02 -0.38 7.15
C HIS A 143 10.45 0.20 5.84
N PRO A 144 9.51 -0.46 5.13
CA PRO A 144 8.82 0.13 3.99
C PRO A 144 8.11 1.45 4.31
N TYR A 145 7.47 1.54 5.48
CA TYR A 145 6.84 2.79 5.92
C TYR A 145 7.87 3.89 6.16
N HIS A 146 9.01 3.60 6.76
CA HIS A 146 10.07 4.58 6.95
C HIS A 146 10.62 5.06 5.60
N GLY A 147 10.84 4.13 4.67
CA GLY A 147 11.29 4.45 3.31
C GLY A 147 10.31 5.35 2.54
N GLN A 148 9.00 5.24 2.77
CA GLN A 148 8.02 6.14 2.16
C GLN A 148 8.20 7.59 2.63
N LEU A 149 8.75 7.83 3.84
CA LEU A 149 9.02 9.17 4.36
C LEU A 149 10.20 9.78 3.62
N TYR A 150 11.30 9.04 3.42
CA TYR A 150 12.42 9.48 2.59
C TYR A 150 11.99 9.82 1.18
N PHE A 151 11.17 8.95 0.58
CA PHE A 151 10.64 9.17 -0.76
C PHE A 151 9.84 10.48 -0.82
N ASN A 152 8.93 10.67 0.13
CA ASN A 152 8.02 11.80 0.16
C ASN A 152 8.66 13.12 0.59
N ALA A 153 9.77 13.10 1.35
CA ALA A 153 10.59 14.27 1.63
C ALA A 153 11.05 14.95 0.33
N PHE A 154 11.47 14.18 -0.67
CA PHE A 154 11.81 14.71 -1.98
C PHE A 154 10.59 14.85 -2.89
N ARG A 155 9.69 13.87 -2.90
CA ARG A 155 8.57 13.83 -3.86
C ARG A 155 7.63 15.01 -3.66
N SER A 156 7.31 15.36 -2.42
CA SER A 156 6.46 16.50 -2.07
C SER A 156 7.13 17.85 -2.31
N ASN A 157 8.47 17.91 -2.31
CA ASN A 157 9.30 19.09 -2.58
C ASN A 157 9.73 19.26 -4.05
N GLY A 158 8.94 18.71 -4.98
CA GLY A 158 9.09 18.98 -6.43
C GLY A 158 10.01 18.04 -7.20
N TYR A 159 10.57 17.01 -6.56
CA TYR A 159 11.36 15.99 -7.23
C TYR A 159 10.48 14.96 -7.94
N ASN A 160 11.03 14.34 -8.99
CA ASN A 160 10.35 13.29 -9.75
C ASN A 160 10.55 11.92 -9.09
N PHE A 161 9.81 10.92 -9.58
CA PHE A 161 9.85 9.54 -9.08
C PHE A 161 11.27 8.98 -8.91
N TYR A 162 12.13 9.09 -9.92
CA TYR A 162 13.47 8.52 -9.89
C TYR A 162 14.39 9.24 -8.89
N GLN A 163 14.30 10.57 -8.81
CA GLN A 163 15.07 11.36 -7.85
C GLN A 163 14.65 11.06 -6.41
N SER A 164 13.34 10.95 -6.17
CA SER A 164 12.80 10.52 -4.89
C SER A 164 13.20 9.09 -4.54
N SER A 165 13.24 8.19 -5.53
CA SER A 165 13.69 6.81 -5.32
C SER A 165 15.16 6.72 -4.91
N ALA A 166 16.03 7.49 -5.58
CA ALA A 166 17.44 7.58 -5.19
C ALA A 166 17.60 8.12 -3.77
N ALA A 167 16.80 9.13 -3.38
CA ALA A 167 16.82 9.64 -2.01
C ALA A 167 16.36 8.60 -0.98
N THR A 168 15.41 7.72 -1.32
CA THR A 168 15.01 6.61 -0.45
C THR A 168 16.14 5.61 -0.25
N VAL A 169 16.82 5.20 -1.33
CA VAL A 169 17.98 4.29 -1.26
C VAL A 169 19.09 4.90 -0.40
N LEU A 170 19.41 6.18 -0.62
CA LEU A 170 20.41 6.89 0.18
C LEU A 170 19.99 7.05 1.64
N GLY A 171 18.69 7.25 1.90
CA GLY A 171 18.11 7.30 3.24
C GLY A 171 18.36 6.01 4.00
N SER A 172 17.97 4.89 3.40
CA SER A 172 18.20 3.59 3.98
C SER A 172 19.68 3.30 4.18
N TYR A 173 20.53 3.57 3.18
CA TYR A 173 21.97 3.37 3.30
C TYR A 173 22.59 4.17 4.46
N ILE A 174 22.19 5.43 4.64
CA ILE A 174 22.71 6.28 5.70
C ILE A 174 22.20 5.82 7.07
N TRP A 175 20.96 5.34 7.16
CA TRP A 175 20.47 4.70 8.39
C TRP A 175 21.30 3.47 8.75
N GLU A 176 21.44 2.52 7.84
CA GLU A 176 22.17 1.27 8.10
C GLU A 176 23.65 1.51 8.43
N THR A 177 24.28 2.50 7.78
CA THR A 177 25.72 2.74 7.98
C THR A 177 26.02 3.74 9.09
N ALA A 178 25.15 4.69 9.41
CA ALA A 178 25.44 5.77 10.36
C ALA A 178 24.37 5.97 11.45
N GLY A 179 23.20 5.35 11.32
CA GLY A 179 22.07 5.48 12.24
C GLY A 179 22.12 4.53 13.43
N GLU A 180 22.93 3.47 13.37
CA GLU A 180 22.98 2.42 14.37
C GLU A 180 24.42 1.96 14.65
N THR A 181 24.65 1.33 15.81
CA THR A 181 25.93 0.69 16.13
C THR A 181 25.99 -0.78 15.72
N GLN A 182 24.83 -1.38 15.40
CA GLN A 182 24.72 -2.77 14.96
C GLN A 182 25.18 -2.93 13.51
N HIS A 183 25.37 -4.18 13.10
CA HIS A 183 25.74 -4.51 11.73
C HIS A 183 24.68 -3.99 10.73
N PRO A 184 25.08 -3.29 9.66
CA PRO A 184 24.18 -2.90 8.58
C PRO A 184 23.41 -4.09 8.02
N SER A 185 22.11 -3.91 7.82
CA SER A 185 21.21 -4.99 7.39
C SER A 185 20.92 -4.94 5.90
N ILE A 186 21.20 -6.05 5.21
CA ILE A 186 20.95 -6.21 3.77
C ILE A 186 19.45 -6.15 3.47
N ASN A 187 18.64 -6.85 4.28
CA ASN A 187 17.20 -6.84 4.09
C ASN A 187 16.58 -5.48 4.38
N ASP A 188 17.07 -4.75 5.37
CA ASP A 188 16.50 -3.44 5.71
C ASP A 188 16.84 -2.40 4.67
N LEU A 189 18.03 -2.49 4.07
CA LEU A 189 18.35 -1.75 2.86
C LEU A 189 17.33 -1.98 1.75
N VAL A 190 16.96 -3.24 1.49
CA VAL A 190 16.01 -3.61 0.43
C VAL A 190 14.57 -3.21 0.79
N ASN A 191 14.09 -3.55 1.99
CA ASN A 191 12.73 -3.30 2.45
C ASN A 191 12.44 -1.80 2.53
N THR A 192 13.36 -1.04 3.12
CA THR A 192 13.24 0.42 3.23
C THR A 192 13.37 1.07 1.86
N ALA A 193 14.25 0.59 0.98
CA ALA A 193 14.38 1.15 -0.37
C ALA A 193 13.20 0.78 -1.28
N PHE A 194 13.09 -0.49 -1.67
CA PHE A 194 12.15 -0.93 -2.70
C PHE A 194 10.70 -0.84 -2.21
N GLY A 195 10.40 -1.35 -1.02
CA GLY A 195 9.10 -1.22 -0.37
C GLY A 195 8.74 0.24 -0.12
N GLY A 196 9.70 1.04 0.36
CA GLY A 196 9.51 2.47 0.59
C GLY A 196 9.22 3.29 -0.66
N VAL A 197 9.84 2.97 -1.79
CA VAL A 197 9.52 3.60 -3.09
C VAL A 197 8.09 3.26 -3.52
N ILE A 198 7.68 1.99 -3.36
CA ILE A 198 6.34 1.55 -3.74
C ILE A 198 5.27 2.25 -2.90
N LEU A 199 5.42 2.21 -1.58
CA LEU A 199 4.49 2.85 -0.66
C LEU A 199 4.52 4.38 -0.84
N GLY A 200 5.71 4.97 -1.03
CA GLY A 200 5.90 6.41 -1.17
C GLY A 200 5.23 7.02 -2.40
N GLU A 201 5.38 6.42 -3.59
CA GLU A 201 4.71 6.93 -4.79
C GLU A 201 3.20 6.66 -4.74
N MET A 202 2.78 5.54 -4.15
CA MET A 202 1.38 5.23 -3.91
C MET A 202 0.72 6.29 -3.02
N THR A 203 1.30 6.58 -1.85
CA THR A 203 0.75 7.59 -0.91
C THR A 203 0.80 8.99 -1.49
N HIS A 204 1.86 9.36 -2.24
CA HIS A 204 1.95 10.63 -2.98
C HIS A 204 0.78 10.82 -3.95
N ARG A 205 0.50 9.81 -4.78
CA ARG A 205 -0.56 9.89 -5.80
C ARG A 205 -1.96 9.88 -5.20
N VAL A 206 -2.20 9.06 -4.18
CA VAL A 206 -3.48 9.04 -3.47
C VAL A 206 -3.73 10.38 -2.76
N SER A 207 -2.73 10.90 -2.04
CA SER A 207 -2.82 12.22 -1.37
C SER A 207 -3.11 13.34 -2.38
N ARG A 208 -2.39 13.37 -3.51
CA ARG A 208 -2.64 14.33 -4.61
C ARG A 208 -4.07 14.25 -5.15
N ASN A 209 -4.57 13.04 -5.41
CA ASN A 209 -5.93 12.83 -5.92
C ASN A 209 -7.00 13.36 -4.94
N ILE A 210 -6.84 13.08 -3.64
CA ILE A 210 -7.76 13.55 -2.60
C ILE A 210 -7.76 15.08 -2.53
N LEU A 211 -6.59 15.71 -2.57
CA LEU A 211 -6.45 17.17 -2.55
C LEU A 211 -7.05 17.84 -3.79
N ALA A 212 -6.96 17.19 -4.96
CA ALA A 212 -7.56 17.67 -6.21
C ALA A 212 -9.08 17.86 -6.11
N ARG A 213 -9.76 17.05 -5.29
CA ARG A 213 -11.22 17.11 -5.09
C ARG A 213 -11.69 18.24 -4.17
N GLY A 214 -10.77 18.97 -3.53
CA GLY A 214 -11.08 20.13 -2.68
C GLY A 214 -11.74 21.30 -3.43
N LYS A 215 -11.68 21.33 -4.77
CA LYS A 215 -12.36 22.37 -5.56
C LYS A 215 -13.89 22.33 -5.42
N TYR A 216 -14.48 21.15 -5.20
CA TYR A 216 -15.93 20.92 -5.19
C TYR A 216 -16.44 20.19 -3.93
N GLY A 217 -15.55 19.81 -2.99
CA GLY A 217 -15.89 19.02 -1.80
C GLY A 217 -15.40 19.63 -0.47
N ASN A 218 -15.43 18.82 0.60
CA ASN A 218 -14.96 19.23 1.93
C ASN A 218 -13.43 19.38 1.94
N ARG A 219 -12.95 20.62 1.80
CA ARG A 219 -11.52 20.93 1.75
C ARG A 219 -10.76 20.49 2.99
N ILE A 220 -11.26 20.83 4.18
CA ILE A 220 -10.58 20.51 5.44
C ILE A 220 -10.57 18.99 5.65
N GLY A 221 -11.67 18.30 5.33
CA GLY A 221 -11.72 16.84 5.37
C GLY A 221 -10.68 16.20 4.44
N ASN A 222 -10.57 16.70 3.21
CA ASN A 222 -9.58 16.20 2.25
C ASN A 222 -8.14 16.43 2.72
N GLU A 223 -7.85 17.56 3.36
CA GLU A 223 -6.52 17.83 3.96
C GLU A 223 -6.19 16.84 5.08
N ILE A 224 -7.14 16.57 5.97
CA ILE A 224 -6.95 15.60 7.06
C ILE A 224 -6.67 14.21 6.51
N VAL A 225 -7.48 13.75 5.54
CA VAL A 225 -7.26 12.42 4.93
C VAL A 225 -5.96 12.38 4.15
N ALA A 226 -5.64 13.44 3.39
CA ALA A 226 -4.39 13.54 2.63
C ALA A 226 -3.15 13.59 3.52
N LEU A 227 -3.24 14.19 4.72
CA LEU A 227 -2.20 14.19 5.75
C LEU A 227 -1.99 12.78 6.33
N ILE A 228 -3.07 12.04 6.61
CA ILE A 228 -2.95 10.65 7.09
C ILE A 228 -2.29 9.76 6.03
N VAL A 229 -2.69 9.92 4.77
CA VAL A 229 -2.13 9.13 3.66
C VAL A 229 -0.66 9.49 3.41
N ASN A 230 -0.32 10.79 3.40
CA ASN A 230 1.03 11.27 3.14
C ASN A 230 1.38 12.39 4.14
N PRO A 231 1.95 12.02 5.31
CA PRO A 231 2.19 12.98 6.39
C PRO A 231 3.21 14.05 6.00
N VAL A 232 4.22 13.70 5.20
CA VAL A 232 5.25 14.65 4.74
C VAL A 232 4.63 15.71 3.83
N ASN A 233 3.81 15.32 2.85
CA ASN A 233 3.11 16.26 1.99
C ASN A 233 2.11 17.13 2.79
N GLY A 234 1.38 16.55 3.74
CA GLY A 234 0.44 17.29 4.58
C GLY A 234 1.12 18.33 5.48
N LEU A 235 2.23 17.95 6.14
CA LEU A 235 3.12 18.90 6.84
C LEU A 235 3.57 19.99 5.88
N ASN A 236 3.92 19.61 4.65
CA ASN A 236 4.44 20.58 3.71
C ASN A 236 3.44 21.63 3.27
N ARG A 237 2.18 21.22 3.11
CA ARG A 237 1.07 22.12 2.85
C ARG A 237 0.78 23.03 4.04
N LEU A 238 0.92 22.54 5.27
CA LEU A 238 0.75 23.35 6.47
C LEU A 238 1.80 24.47 6.52
N LEU A 239 3.08 24.13 6.35
CA LEU A 239 4.20 25.07 6.36
C LEU A 239 4.13 26.08 5.20
N ASP A 240 3.63 25.65 4.03
CA ASP A 240 3.42 26.53 2.87
C ASP A 240 2.20 27.45 3.01
N GLY A 241 1.43 27.32 4.10
CA GLY A 241 0.15 28.01 4.25
C GLY A 241 -0.88 27.63 3.19
N LYS A 242 -0.75 26.44 2.59
CA LYS A 242 -1.67 25.86 1.58
C LYS A 242 -2.81 25.06 2.21
N TRP A 243 -2.78 24.83 3.51
CA TRP A 243 -3.83 24.10 4.23
C TRP A 243 -5.23 24.68 3.97
N GLY A 244 -6.15 23.86 3.49
CA GLY A 244 -7.52 24.23 3.15
C GLY A 244 -7.65 25.06 1.86
N LYS A 245 -6.55 25.25 1.12
CA LYS A 245 -6.50 26.03 -0.12
C LYS A 245 -6.29 25.14 -1.34
N VAL A 246 -6.87 25.54 -2.46
CA VAL A 246 -6.62 24.92 -3.75
C VAL A 246 -5.28 25.43 -4.28
N ASP A 247 -4.43 24.54 -4.75
CA ASP A 247 -3.17 24.88 -5.44
C ASP A 247 -3.15 24.34 -6.87
N ASP A 248 -2.38 24.99 -7.73
CA ASP A 248 -2.32 24.68 -9.16
C ASP A 248 -1.85 23.25 -9.44
N TYR A 249 -0.91 22.73 -8.65
CA TYR A 249 -0.34 21.39 -8.87
C TYR A 249 -1.35 20.26 -8.60
N ASN A 250 -2.09 20.34 -7.49
CA ASN A 250 -3.09 19.32 -7.16
C ASN A 250 -4.37 19.50 -7.98
N SER A 251 -4.79 20.73 -8.27
CA SER A 251 -6.08 21.00 -8.93
C SER A 251 -6.19 20.50 -10.38
N VAL A 252 -5.07 20.27 -11.06
CA VAL A 252 -5.03 19.71 -12.41
C VAL A 252 -5.06 18.18 -12.44
N ASP A 253 -4.98 17.51 -11.28
CA ASP A 253 -4.95 16.05 -11.24
C ASP A 253 -6.30 15.46 -11.71
N SER A 254 -6.23 14.78 -12.85
CA SER A 254 -7.36 14.14 -13.51
C SER A 254 -7.41 12.64 -13.27
N SER A 255 -6.51 12.11 -12.45
CA SER A 255 -6.52 10.70 -12.06
C SER A 255 -7.82 10.31 -11.37
N ILE A 256 -8.15 9.03 -11.42
CA ILE A 256 -9.39 8.45 -10.88
C ILE A 256 -9.02 7.35 -9.90
N ILE A 257 -9.67 7.35 -8.74
CA ILE A 257 -9.66 6.26 -7.78
C ILE A 257 -11.03 5.58 -7.81
N SER A 258 -11.04 4.29 -8.13
CA SER A 258 -12.20 3.41 -7.97
C SER A 258 -11.96 2.52 -6.77
N ALA A 259 -12.68 2.77 -5.68
CA ALA A 259 -12.52 2.12 -4.39
C ALA A 259 -13.75 1.32 -4.00
N GLU A 260 -13.55 0.25 -3.25
CA GLU A 260 -14.57 -0.53 -2.59
C GLU A 260 -14.17 -0.74 -1.13
N VAL A 261 -15.09 -0.42 -0.22
CA VAL A 261 -14.95 -0.66 1.21
C VAL A 261 -15.90 -1.78 1.58
N ASP A 262 -15.35 -2.91 2.00
CA ASP A 262 -16.07 -4.09 2.45
C ASP A 262 -16.04 -4.19 3.97
N ALA A 263 -17.16 -4.59 4.57
CA ALA A 263 -17.20 -5.04 5.95
C ALA A 263 -18.08 -6.30 6.05
N GLY A 264 -17.59 -7.32 6.75
CA GLY A 264 -18.29 -8.60 6.79
C GLY A 264 -17.69 -9.62 7.74
N VAL A 265 -18.15 -10.86 7.56
CA VAL A 265 -17.71 -12.01 8.34
C VAL A 265 -16.88 -12.91 7.45
N ARG A 266 -15.75 -13.36 7.98
CA ARG A 266 -14.86 -14.35 7.38
C ARG A 266 -14.90 -15.59 8.25
N ARG A 267 -15.29 -16.71 7.65
CA ARG A 267 -15.00 -18.03 8.21
C ARG A 267 -13.64 -18.47 7.66
N TYR A 268 -12.83 -19.17 8.45
CA TYR A 268 -11.58 -19.80 8.01
C TYR A 268 -11.26 -21.00 8.88
N ASP A 269 -10.39 -21.87 8.39
CA ASP A 269 -9.76 -22.93 9.18
C ASP A 269 -8.24 -22.89 8.92
N ALA A 270 -7.48 -23.05 9.99
CA ALA A 270 -6.02 -23.01 9.99
C ALA A 270 -5.40 -24.26 10.65
N LYS A 271 -6.22 -25.22 11.12
CA LYS A 271 -5.76 -26.35 11.96
C LYS A 271 -6.29 -27.71 11.51
N GLU A 272 -7.57 -27.85 11.19
CA GLU A 272 -8.22 -29.17 11.15
C GLU A 272 -8.58 -29.67 9.74
N GLY A 273 -8.51 -28.81 8.73
CA GLY A 273 -8.87 -29.14 7.34
C GLY A 273 -10.38 -29.26 7.10
N ASP A 274 -11.23 -29.05 8.12
CA ASP A 274 -12.69 -28.99 8.03
C ASP A 274 -13.20 -27.56 8.25
N PHE A 275 -13.14 -26.80 7.17
CA PHE A 275 -13.63 -25.43 7.09
C PHE A 275 -15.13 -25.27 7.44
N LEU A 276 -15.96 -26.27 7.13
CA LEU A 276 -17.41 -26.15 7.27
C LEU A 276 -17.83 -26.36 8.72
N THR A 277 -17.30 -27.37 9.39
CA THR A 277 -17.73 -27.72 10.76
C THR A 277 -16.85 -27.06 11.83
N GLU A 278 -15.52 -27.09 11.67
CA GLU A 278 -14.56 -26.66 12.71
C GLU A 278 -13.97 -25.25 12.46
N GLY A 279 -14.37 -24.59 11.38
CA GLY A 279 -13.92 -23.23 11.07
C GLY A 279 -14.25 -22.19 12.15
N LYS A 280 -13.37 -21.20 12.30
CA LYS A 280 -13.55 -20.01 13.15
C LYS A 280 -14.20 -18.87 12.37
N ASN A 281 -14.99 -18.04 13.05
CA ASN A 281 -15.59 -16.83 12.46
C ASN A 281 -14.89 -15.59 13.00
N THR A 282 -14.47 -14.70 12.10
CA THR A 282 -13.87 -13.40 12.43
C THR A 282 -14.57 -12.28 11.67
N PHE A 283 -14.56 -11.09 12.24
CA PHE A 283 -14.93 -9.89 11.51
C PHE A 283 -13.73 -9.38 10.71
N TYR A 284 -14.01 -8.85 9.52
CA TYR A 284 -13.00 -8.18 8.71
C TYR A 284 -13.57 -6.91 8.07
N ALA A 285 -12.68 -5.96 7.83
CA ALA A 285 -12.93 -4.83 6.96
C ALA A 285 -11.81 -4.75 5.93
N ARG A 286 -12.17 -4.39 4.69
CA ARG A 286 -11.23 -4.37 3.58
C ARG A 286 -11.46 -3.14 2.72
N LEU A 287 -10.39 -2.43 2.41
CA LEU A 287 -10.34 -1.37 1.42
C LEU A 287 -9.59 -1.88 0.20
N ARG A 288 -10.24 -1.91 -0.95
CA ARG A 288 -9.59 -2.15 -2.24
C ARG A 288 -9.76 -0.95 -3.11
N PHE A 289 -8.72 -0.56 -3.84
CA PHE A 289 -8.90 0.47 -4.86
C PHE A 289 -7.93 0.33 -6.02
N LYS A 290 -8.38 0.81 -7.18
CA LYS A 290 -7.55 1.00 -8.35
C LYS A 290 -7.38 2.49 -8.60
N TYR A 291 -6.13 2.93 -8.66
CA TYR A 291 -5.76 4.25 -9.16
C TYR A 291 -5.47 4.19 -10.67
N SER A 292 -5.93 5.19 -11.41
CA SER A 292 -5.64 5.31 -12.85
C SER A 292 -5.49 6.77 -13.27
N ASN A 293 -4.35 7.08 -13.89
CA ASN A 293 -4.05 8.39 -14.46
C ASN A 293 -4.59 8.54 -15.90
N GLY A 294 -5.85 8.14 -16.11
CA GLY A 294 -6.49 8.07 -17.43
C GLY A 294 -6.44 6.68 -18.10
N ALA A 295 -7.12 6.55 -19.24
CA ALA A 295 -7.18 5.30 -19.99
C ALA A 295 -5.85 5.02 -20.68
N HIS A 296 -5.29 3.83 -20.46
CA HIS A 296 -4.13 3.29 -21.18
C HIS A 296 -2.86 4.16 -21.14
N ASN A 297 -2.72 5.01 -20.12
CA ASN A 297 -1.50 5.80 -19.89
C ASN A 297 -0.41 4.92 -19.24
N TYR A 298 -0.02 3.83 -19.90
CA TYR A 298 0.87 2.83 -19.34
C TYR A 298 2.36 3.20 -19.42
N LYS A 299 2.70 4.48 -19.63
CA LYS A 299 4.08 4.87 -19.98
C LYS A 299 4.94 5.29 -18.80
N ARG A 300 4.35 5.75 -17.70
CA ARG A 300 5.11 6.20 -16.52
C ARG A 300 4.90 5.27 -15.34
N PRO A 301 5.88 5.19 -14.43
CA PRO A 301 5.70 4.50 -13.15
C PRO A 301 4.47 5.05 -12.42
N PHE A 302 3.71 4.14 -11.83
CA PHE A 302 2.53 4.38 -11.00
C PHE A 302 1.39 5.14 -11.71
N ASP A 303 1.36 5.15 -13.05
CA ASP A 303 0.18 5.65 -13.76
C ASP A 303 -1.05 4.77 -13.57
N GLN A 304 -0.86 3.49 -13.22
CA GLN A 304 -1.90 2.66 -12.62
C GLN A 304 -1.33 1.84 -11.47
N PHE A 305 -2.12 1.65 -10.42
CA PHE A 305 -1.80 0.70 -9.37
C PHE A 305 -3.07 0.22 -8.67
N TYR A 306 -3.00 -0.98 -8.12
CA TYR A 306 -4.04 -1.60 -7.30
C TYR A 306 -3.54 -1.71 -5.86
N VAL A 307 -4.44 -1.45 -4.91
CA VAL A 307 -4.19 -1.60 -3.49
C VAL A 307 -5.28 -2.49 -2.88
N ASN A 308 -4.86 -3.44 -2.05
CA ASN A 308 -5.69 -4.17 -1.12
C ASN A 308 -5.17 -3.92 0.30
N PHE A 309 -6.04 -3.48 1.18
CA PHE A 309 -5.76 -3.30 2.59
C PHE A 309 -6.86 -4.00 3.39
N GLU A 310 -6.49 -4.99 4.19
CA GLU A 310 -7.43 -5.77 4.99
C GLU A 310 -7.04 -5.75 6.47
N VAL A 311 -8.03 -5.47 7.31
CA VAL A 311 -7.93 -5.57 8.76
C VAL A 311 -8.97 -6.56 9.28
N GLY A 312 -8.70 -7.19 10.41
CA GLY A 312 -9.66 -8.06 11.05
C GLY A 312 -9.29 -8.38 12.48
N ASP A 313 -10.22 -9.06 13.15
CA ASP A 313 -10.11 -9.44 14.56
C ASP A 313 -9.58 -10.89 14.69
N GLY A 314 -8.57 -11.23 13.88
CA GLY A 314 -7.90 -12.54 13.95
C GLY A 314 -6.96 -12.62 15.15
N ASP A 315 -6.63 -13.83 15.59
CA ASP A 315 -5.84 -14.07 16.79
C ASP A 315 -4.39 -13.54 16.64
N SER A 316 -3.86 -13.44 15.41
CA SER A 316 -2.45 -13.08 15.18
C SER A 316 -2.16 -11.58 15.08
N THR A 317 -2.90 -10.81 14.27
CA THR A 317 -2.68 -9.35 14.09
C THR A 317 -3.91 -8.61 13.61
N PHE A 318 -3.95 -7.29 13.86
CA PHE A 318 -5.01 -6.40 13.35
C PHE A 318 -4.95 -6.18 11.83
N ILE A 319 -3.75 -6.10 11.25
CA ILE A 319 -3.54 -5.90 9.81
C ILE A 319 -3.31 -7.27 9.15
N ASN A 320 -4.31 -7.75 8.44
CA ASN A 320 -4.25 -9.07 7.82
C ASN A 320 -3.52 -9.09 6.48
N ALA A 321 -3.66 -8.01 5.69
CA ALA A 321 -3.03 -7.92 4.38
C ALA A 321 -2.79 -6.49 3.92
N VAL A 322 -1.65 -6.27 3.26
CA VAL A 322 -1.34 -5.07 2.48
C VAL A 322 -0.75 -5.53 1.15
N ASN A 323 -1.44 -5.28 0.05
CA ASN A 323 -0.95 -5.63 -1.29
C ASN A 323 -0.98 -4.38 -2.17
N VAL A 324 0.16 -4.03 -2.76
CA VAL A 324 0.29 -2.91 -3.69
C VAL A 324 0.90 -3.43 -4.98
N HIS A 325 0.12 -3.41 -6.06
CA HIS A 325 0.55 -3.86 -7.39
C HIS A 325 0.59 -2.64 -8.31
N ALA A 326 1.80 -2.14 -8.57
CA ALA A 326 2.01 -0.88 -9.26
C ALA A 326 2.63 -1.08 -10.63
N LEU A 327 2.11 -0.37 -11.63
CA LEU A 327 2.70 -0.33 -12.96
C LEU A 327 4.05 0.42 -12.91
N LEU A 328 5.09 -0.13 -13.54
CA LEU A 328 6.32 0.59 -13.83
C LEU A 328 6.34 1.10 -15.28
N TYR A 329 5.96 0.23 -16.21
CA TYR A 329 5.88 0.53 -17.64
C TYR A 329 4.93 -0.43 -18.35
N GLY A 330 4.38 -0.03 -19.47
CA GLY A 330 3.57 -0.90 -20.32
C GLY A 330 3.40 -0.39 -21.73
N ALA A 331 3.03 -1.32 -22.61
CA ALA A 331 2.81 -1.06 -24.02
C ALA A 331 1.62 -1.87 -24.54
N GLU A 332 0.77 -1.22 -25.32
CA GLU A 332 -0.23 -1.91 -26.14
C GLU A 332 0.49 -2.51 -27.35
N PHE A 333 0.33 -3.81 -27.57
CA PHE A 333 0.93 -4.49 -28.73
C PHE A 333 -0.12 -5.02 -29.71
N PHE A 334 -1.36 -5.23 -29.26
CA PHE A 334 -2.45 -5.60 -30.16
C PHE A 334 -3.76 -4.93 -29.76
N LYS A 335 -4.47 -4.40 -30.77
CA LYS A 335 -5.77 -3.76 -30.60
C LYS A 335 -6.71 -4.17 -31.72
N SER A 336 -7.91 -4.58 -31.33
CA SER A 336 -9.02 -4.87 -32.22
C SER A 336 -10.25 -4.05 -31.82
N ARG A 337 -11.35 -4.16 -32.57
CA ARG A 337 -12.61 -3.51 -32.20
C ARG A 337 -13.19 -3.99 -30.87
N LYS A 338 -12.85 -5.21 -30.44
CA LYS A 338 -13.42 -5.87 -29.26
C LYS A 338 -12.38 -6.26 -28.22
N SER A 339 -11.09 -6.07 -28.48
CA SER A 339 -10.03 -6.46 -27.57
C SER A 339 -8.85 -5.49 -27.61
N SER A 340 -8.18 -5.32 -26.48
CA SER A 340 -6.90 -4.64 -26.37
C SER A 340 -5.97 -5.49 -25.50
N HIS A 341 -4.70 -5.57 -25.89
CA HIS A 341 -3.71 -6.42 -25.23
C HIS A 341 -2.45 -5.62 -24.93
N PHE A 342 -1.97 -5.76 -23.70
CA PHE A 342 -0.89 -4.97 -23.14
C PHE A 342 0.15 -5.89 -22.51
N GLY A 343 1.41 -5.54 -22.68
CA GLY A 343 2.49 -6.04 -21.84
C GLY A 343 2.79 -4.99 -20.78
N THR A 344 2.76 -5.35 -19.50
CA THR A 344 3.03 -4.42 -18.39
C THR A 344 4.10 -4.98 -17.47
N LEU A 345 5.08 -4.16 -17.13
CA LEU A 345 6.03 -4.40 -16.06
C LEU A 345 5.47 -3.78 -14.78
N ASN A 346 5.43 -4.55 -13.70
CA ASN A 346 4.79 -4.17 -12.45
C ASN A 346 5.73 -4.44 -11.26
N ALA A 347 5.76 -3.51 -10.32
CA ALA A 347 6.33 -3.71 -8.99
C ALA A 347 5.23 -4.15 -8.04
N HIS A 348 5.50 -5.17 -7.23
CA HIS A 348 4.57 -5.72 -6.27
C HIS A 348 5.19 -5.64 -4.88
N TYR A 349 4.36 -5.28 -3.93
CA TYR A 349 4.61 -5.38 -2.50
C TYR A 349 3.43 -6.15 -1.91
N ASP A 350 3.71 -7.29 -1.28
CA ASP A 350 2.73 -8.11 -0.61
C ASP A 350 3.13 -8.33 0.84
N PHE A 351 2.16 -8.14 1.72
CA PHE A 351 2.22 -8.45 3.13
C PHE A 351 0.95 -9.21 3.48
N TYR A 352 1.11 -10.35 4.14
CA TYR A 352 0.04 -11.13 4.73
C TYR A 352 0.45 -11.49 6.16
N ASN A 353 -0.49 -11.35 7.09
CA ASN A 353 -0.33 -11.82 8.45
C ASN A 353 -1.68 -12.33 8.94
N ASN A 354 -1.84 -13.64 8.98
CA ASN A 354 -3.06 -14.29 9.41
C ASN A 354 -2.74 -15.45 10.36
N ASP A 355 -3.78 -16.08 10.90
CA ASP A 355 -3.63 -17.12 11.91
C ASP A 355 -2.91 -18.40 11.41
N ALA A 356 -2.90 -18.69 10.11
CA ALA A 356 -2.15 -19.84 9.58
C ALA A 356 -0.68 -19.48 9.34
N PHE A 357 -0.43 -18.33 8.71
CA PHE A 357 0.92 -17.89 8.40
C PHE A 357 1.00 -16.38 8.18
N PHE A 358 2.21 -15.88 8.32
CA PHE A 358 2.61 -14.56 7.85
C PHE A 358 3.54 -14.74 6.65
N TYR A 359 3.56 -13.77 5.73
CA TYR A 359 4.39 -13.80 4.52
C TYR A 359 4.55 -12.39 3.98
N GLY A 360 5.78 -12.02 3.63
CA GLY A 360 6.11 -10.74 3.01
C GLY A 360 6.93 -10.95 1.75
N ALA A 361 6.63 -10.23 0.67
CA ALA A 361 7.48 -10.26 -0.51
C ALA A 361 7.38 -9.01 -1.37
N GLN A 362 8.48 -8.75 -2.05
CA GLN A 362 8.65 -7.69 -3.02
C GLN A 362 9.10 -8.31 -4.34
N SER A 363 8.40 -8.00 -5.45
CA SER A 363 8.70 -8.63 -6.74
C SER A 363 8.49 -7.69 -7.93
N ILE A 364 9.17 -8.00 -9.04
CA ILE A 364 8.99 -7.34 -10.33
C ILE A 364 8.43 -8.36 -11.32
N ASN A 365 7.22 -8.13 -11.81
CA ASN A 365 6.50 -9.04 -12.69
C ASN A 365 6.24 -8.42 -14.06
N TYR A 366 6.43 -9.21 -15.11
CA TYR A 366 5.87 -8.91 -16.42
C TYR A 366 4.52 -9.59 -16.56
N ASN A 367 3.49 -8.82 -16.87
CA ASN A 367 2.12 -9.27 -17.03
C ASN A 367 1.66 -9.06 -18.47
N TRP A 368 1.04 -10.08 -19.05
CA TRP A 368 0.17 -9.96 -20.19
C TRP A 368 -1.23 -9.63 -19.70
N VAL A 369 -1.74 -8.45 -20.06
CA VAL A 369 -3.11 -8.02 -19.79
C VAL A 369 -3.94 -8.02 -21.07
N SER A 370 -5.09 -8.67 -21.05
CA SER A 370 -6.07 -8.68 -22.16
C SER A 370 -7.40 -8.14 -21.69
N GLU A 371 -7.89 -7.10 -22.35
CA GLU A 371 -9.19 -6.47 -22.10
C GLU A 371 -10.12 -6.81 -23.26
N PHE A 372 -11.17 -7.59 -23.00
CA PHE A 372 -12.20 -7.93 -23.97
C PHE A 372 -13.51 -7.18 -23.66
N ARG A 373 -14.13 -6.64 -24.70
CA ARG A 373 -15.41 -5.91 -24.62
C ARG A 373 -16.47 -6.67 -25.42
N TYR A 374 -17.53 -7.09 -24.73
CA TYR A 374 -18.67 -7.75 -25.35
C TYR A 374 -19.96 -6.97 -25.09
N LYS A 375 -20.57 -6.46 -26.17
CA LYS A 375 -21.66 -5.47 -26.08
C LYS A 375 -21.20 -4.25 -25.23
N LYS A 376 -22.12 -3.35 -24.90
CA LYS A 376 -21.78 -2.11 -24.15
C LYS A 376 -21.52 -2.34 -22.66
N ASN A 377 -22.06 -3.43 -22.09
CA ASN A 377 -22.18 -3.62 -20.64
C ASN A 377 -21.41 -4.81 -20.09
N ASN A 378 -20.68 -5.56 -20.93
CA ASN A 378 -19.91 -6.71 -20.47
C ASN A 378 -18.44 -6.55 -20.83
N ARG A 379 -17.58 -6.84 -19.87
CA ARG A 379 -16.12 -6.76 -20.01
C ARG A 379 -15.49 -7.99 -19.38
N LEU A 380 -14.47 -8.53 -20.02
CA LEU A 380 -13.64 -9.58 -19.47
C LEU A 380 -12.20 -9.07 -19.50
N ASN A 381 -11.61 -8.86 -18.33
CA ASN A 381 -10.20 -8.52 -18.20
C ASN A 381 -9.48 -9.77 -17.72
N MET A 382 -8.37 -10.11 -18.36
CA MET A 382 -7.51 -11.22 -17.96
C MET A 382 -6.09 -10.70 -17.82
N SER A 383 -5.37 -11.20 -16.83
CA SER A 383 -3.96 -10.94 -16.62
C SER A 383 -3.27 -12.26 -16.32
N ALA A 384 -2.13 -12.51 -16.95
CA ALA A 384 -1.23 -13.59 -16.61
C ALA A 384 0.19 -13.03 -16.59
N GLY A 385 0.95 -13.28 -15.53
CA GLY A 385 2.28 -12.74 -15.41
C GLY A 385 3.20 -13.59 -14.58
N ALA A 386 4.49 -13.33 -14.76
CA ALA A 386 5.56 -13.97 -14.02
C ALA A 386 6.72 -12.99 -13.84
N GLY A 387 7.57 -13.24 -12.85
CA GLY A 387 8.60 -12.31 -12.46
C GLY A 387 9.55 -12.83 -11.40
N ALA A 388 10.49 -11.98 -11.05
CA ALA A 388 11.49 -12.25 -10.03
C ALA A 388 11.05 -11.64 -8.69
N VAL A 389 11.24 -12.40 -7.62
CA VAL A 389 11.09 -11.96 -6.25
C VAL A 389 12.40 -11.31 -5.84
N VAL A 390 12.38 -10.01 -5.55
CA VAL A 390 13.55 -9.25 -5.09
C VAL A 390 13.96 -9.73 -3.70
N LEU A 391 13.00 -9.80 -2.78
CA LEU A 391 13.17 -10.34 -1.45
C LEU A 391 11.83 -10.82 -0.91
N ALA A 392 11.83 -11.97 -0.25
CA ALA A 392 10.71 -12.52 0.50
C ALA A 392 11.14 -12.87 1.92
N ALA A 393 10.20 -12.74 2.84
CA ALA A 393 10.26 -13.19 4.21
C ALA A 393 9.20 -14.29 4.40
N VAL A 394 9.65 -15.52 4.62
CA VAL A 394 8.80 -16.73 4.64
C VAL A 394 8.98 -17.46 5.97
N PRO A 395 7.91 -17.85 6.68
CA PRO A 395 7.99 -18.37 8.03
C PRO A 395 8.79 -19.66 8.08
N ASP A 396 9.62 -19.76 9.12
CA ASP A 396 10.41 -20.95 9.43
C ASP A 396 10.09 -21.36 10.88
N PRO A 397 9.42 -22.51 11.11
CA PRO A 397 9.07 -22.98 12.45
C PRO A 397 10.29 -23.35 13.32
N TYR A 398 11.41 -23.67 12.69
CA TYR A 398 12.63 -24.15 13.34
C TYR A 398 13.64 -23.04 13.57
N LEU A 399 13.47 -21.90 12.91
CA LEU A 399 14.30 -20.73 13.11
C LEU A 399 13.79 -19.89 14.27
N LEU A 400 14.65 -19.64 15.23
CA LEU A 400 14.56 -18.50 16.14
C LEU A 400 15.95 -17.89 16.24
N TYR A 401 16.21 -16.93 15.34
CA TYR A 401 17.50 -16.27 15.24
C TYR A 401 17.48 -14.93 15.97
N GLY A 402 18.51 -14.71 16.80
CA GLY A 402 18.75 -13.46 17.48
C GLY A 402 17.57 -12.97 18.33
N ALA A 403 17.18 -11.71 18.15
CA ALA A 403 16.17 -11.03 18.95
C ALA A 403 14.77 -11.62 18.80
N SER A 404 14.30 -11.90 17.58
CA SER A 404 12.93 -12.41 17.33
C SER A 404 12.68 -12.98 15.92
N ARG A 405 13.69 -13.24 15.08
CA ARG A 405 13.46 -13.67 13.70
C ARG A 405 13.07 -15.14 13.61
N ASN A 406 11.84 -15.40 13.18
CA ASN A 406 11.24 -16.72 12.97
C ASN A 406 10.87 -16.99 11.51
N TYR A 407 11.67 -16.47 10.59
CA TYR A 407 11.45 -16.57 9.16
C TYR A 407 12.76 -16.49 8.38
N ASN A 408 12.75 -17.13 7.21
CA ASN A 408 13.86 -17.12 6.27
C ASN A 408 13.69 -15.97 5.28
N TYR A 409 14.82 -15.38 4.90
CA TYR A 409 14.91 -14.49 3.77
C TYR A 409 15.22 -15.28 2.52
N GLY A 410 14.51 -15.00 1.43
CA GLY A 410 14.69 -15.70 0.17
C GLY A 410 14.39 -14.86 -1.06
N SER A 411 14.73 -15.42 -2.22
CA SER A 411 14.41 -14.89 -3.54
C SER A 411 13.89 -16.02 -4.42
N GLY A 412 13.39 -15.70 -5.60
CA GLY A 412 12.89 -16.72 -6.53
C GLY A 412 11.94 -16.17 -7.56
N LEU A 413 10.89 -16.93 -7.87
CA LEU A 413 9.96 -16.63 -8.94
C LEU A 413 8.56 -16.38 -8.39
N SER A 414 7.88 -15.37 -8.93
CA SER A 414 6.46 -15.13 -8.70
C SER A 414 5.67 -15.31 -9.98
N TYR A 415 4.47 -15.85 -9.89
CA TYR A 415 3.53 -15.96 -11.00
C TYR A 415 2.12 -15.58 -10.54
N ARG A 416 1.35 -14.96 -11.43
CA ARG A 416 0.03 -14.42 -11.10
C ARG A 416 -0.93 -14.56 -12.26
N TYR A 417 -2.17 -14.86 -11.91
CA TYR A 417 -3.29 -14.92 -12.84
C TYR A 417 -4.47 -14.18 -12.24
N ARG A 418 -5.11 -13.34 -13.04
CA ARG A 418 -6.30 -12.60 -12.64
C ARG A 418 -7.32 -12.62 -13.76
N GLY A 419 -8.55 -12.98 -13.45
CA GLY A 419 -9.70 -12.89 -14.34
C GLY A 419 -10.77 -12.01 -13.70
N GLU A 420 -11.30 -11.05 -14.44
CA GLU A 420 -12.37 -10.16 -13.98
C GLU A 420 -13.43 -10.08 -15.06
N LEU A 421 -14.60 -10.65 -14.77
CA LEU A 421 -15.76 -10.66 -15.65
C LEU A 421 -16.84 -9.74 -15.07
N SER A 422 -17.09 -8.62 -15.76
CA SER A 422 -18.18 -7.71 -15.47
C SER A 422 -19.36 -7.98 -16.40
N VAL A 423 -20.54 -8.25 -15.84
CA VAL A 423 -21.77 -8.59 -16.55
C VAL A 423 -22.89 -7.61 -16.17
N LEU A 424 -23.53 -7.04 -17.18
CA LEU A 424 -24.68 -6.11 -17.05
C LEU A 424 -24.40 -4.90 -16.13
N ASN A 425 -23.14 -4.54 -15.93
CA ASN A 425 -22.69 -3.52 -14.95
C ASN A 425 -23.22 -3.75 -13.51
N ARG A 426 -23.62 -4.98 -13.18
CA ARG A 426 -24.21 -5.33 -11.87
C ARG A 426 -23.49 -6.48 -11.19
N LEU A 427 -23.07 -7.48 -11.95
CA LEU A 427 -22.34 -8.63 -11.44
C LEU A 427 -20.87 -8.50 -11.85
N MET A 428 -19.97 -8.64 -10.89
CA MET A 428 -18.54 -8.76 -11.12
C MET A 428 -18.08 -10.09 -10.53
N LEU A 429 -17.48 -10.93 -11.36
CA LEU A 429 -16.83 -12.16 -10.95
C LEU A 429 -15.32 -11.93 -11.07
N THR A 430 -14.60 -12.15 -9.98
CA THR A 430 -13.14 -11.99 -9.93
C THR A 430 -12.54 -13.32 -9.51
N ALA A 431 -11.51 -13.76 -10.21
CA ALA A 431 -10.66 -14.88 -9.84
C ALA A 431 -9.21 -14.38 -9.80
N ASP A 432 -8.59 -14.44 -8.64
CA ASP A 432 -7.20 -14.06 -8.39
C ASP A 432 -6.43 -15.29 -7.95
N TYR A 433 -5.28 -15.54 -8.56
CA TYR A 433 -4.36 -16.59 -8.16
C TYR A 433 -2.94 -16.05 -8.19
N ASN A 434 -2.29 -16.05 -7.03
CA ASN A 434 -0.90 -15.66 -6.86
C ASN A 434 -0.13 -16.88 -6.39
N GLY A 435 1.02 -17.15 -6.99
CA GLY A 435 1.93 -18.15 -6.46
C GLY A 435 3.38 -17.72 -6.56
N GLY A 436 4.21 -18.45 -5.83
CA GLY A 436 5.62 -18.16 -5.76
C GLY A 436 6.42 -19.40 -5.40
N VAL A 437 7.67 -19.42 -5.88
CA VAL A 437 8.69 -20.37 -5.50
C VAL A 437 9.84 -19.56 -4.94
N PHE A 438 10.25 -19.85 -3.71
CA PHE A 438 11.30 -19.12 -3.00
C PHE A 438 12.41 -20.06 -2.58
N PHE A 439 13.64 -19.60 -2.69
CA PHE A 439 14.83 -20.28 -2.23
C PHE A 439 15.48 -19.42 -1.15
N THR A 440 15.85 -20.04 -0.04
CA THR A 440 16.47 -19.34 1.08
C THR A 440 17.83 -18.78 0.69
N ILE A 441 18.07 -17.53 1.10
CA ILE A 441 19.36 -16.83 1.03
C ILE A 441 19.94 -16.67 2.44
N SER A 442 19.09 -16.48 3.45
CA SER A 442 19.50 -16.39 4.85
C SER A 442 18.48 -17.09 5.75
N GLY A 443 18.96 -17.99 6.60
CA GLY A 443 18.16 -18.86 7.45
C GLY A 443 18.51 -20.33 7.24
N ASN A 444 17.56 -21.23 7.50
CA ASN A 444 17.76 -22.66 7.23
C ASN A 444 17.66 -22.96 5.72
N ASP A 445 18.57 -23.79 5.19
CA ASP A 445 18.56 -24.20 3.78
C ASP A 445 17.23 -24.91 3.44
N SER A 446 16.45 -24.24 2.59
CA SER A 446 15.07 -24.61 2.31
C SER A 446 14.56 -23.97 1.02
N HIS A 447 13.50 -24.56 0.48
CA HIS A 447 12.71 -23.95 -0.59
C HIS A 447 11.21 -24.01 -0.27
N TYR A 448 10.50 -22.97 -0.70
CA TYR A 448 9.11 -22.75 -0.37
C TYR A 448 8.25 -22.61 -1.61
N ILE A 449 7.03 -23.11 -1.52
CA ILE A 449 6.01 -22.97 -2.56
C ILE A 449 4.76 -22.33 -1.95
N LEU A 450 4.37 -21.18 -2.50
CA LEU A 450 3.18 -20.45 -2.09
C LEU A 450 2.10 -20.58 -3.16
N HIS A 451 0.88 -20.88 -2.75
CA HIS A 451 -0.32 -20.80 -3.56
C HIS A 451 -1.38 -19.97 -2.84
N ALA A 452 -1.93 -18.97 -3.52
CA ALA A 452 -2.95 -18.08 -2.97
C ALA A 452 -4.04 -17.86 -4.01
N GLY A 453 -5.15 -18.57 -3.88
CA GLY A 453 -6.31 -18.48 -4.78
C GLY A 453 -7.50 -17.80 -4.10
N THR A 454 -8.22 -16.94 -4.83
CA THR A 454 -9.48 -16.35 -4.37
C THR A 454 -10.44 -16.21 -5.54
N ILE A 455 -11.69 -16.58 -5.32
CA ILE A 455 -12.80 -16.34 -6.23
C ILE A 455 -13.83 -15.48 -5.48
N GLU A 456 -14.30 -14.43 -6.12
CA GLU A 456 -15.26 -13.50 -5.55
C GLU A 456 -16.36 -13.18 -6.54
N ALA A 457 -17.60 -13.19 -6.05
CA ALA A 457 -18.76 -12.67 -6.74
C ALA A 457 -19.26 -11.42 -6.01
N SER A 458 -19.29 -10.29 -6.72
CA SER A 458 -19.82 -9.02 -6.25
C SER A 458 -21.09 -8.66 -7.03
N LEU A 459 -22.22 -8.56 -6.32
CA LEU A 459 -23.50 -8.16 -6.88
C LEU A 459 -23.87 -6.77 -6.39
N ARG A 460 -23.93 -5.82 -7.32
CA ARG A 460 -24.43 -4.47 -7.06
C ARG A 460 -25.94 -4.49 -6.85
N LEU A 461 -26.37 -4.31 -5.60
CA LEU A 461 -27.78 -4.33 -5.22
C LEU A 461 -28.47 -3.01 -5.59
N PHE A 462 -28.01 -1.89 -4.99
CA PHE A 462 -28.60 -0.57 -5.19
C PHE A 462 -27.55 0.53 -5.06
N LYS A 463 -27.57 1.49 -6.00
CA LYS A 463 -26.64 2.64 -6.06
C LYS A 463 -25.17 2.22 -5.93
N ARG A 464 -24.58 2.36 -4.75
CA ARG A 464 -23.16 2.10 -4.46
C ARG A 464 -22.95 0.87 -3.60
N PHE A 465 -24.02 0.22 -3.12
CA PHE A 465 -23.92 -0.96 -2.29
C PHE A 465 -23.81 -2.24 -3.12
N SER A 466 -22.85 -3.09 -2.75
CA SER A 466 -22.65 -4.44 -3.26
C SER A 466 -22.84 -5.47 -2.15
N LEU A 467 -23.35 -6.64 -2.51
CA LEU A 467 -23.24 -7.85 -1.70
C LEU A 467 -22.13 -8.70 -2.31
N ASN A 468 -21.15 -9.04 -1.49
CA ASN A 468 -19.95 -9.75 -1.91
C ASN A 468 -19.91 -11.11 -1.23
N ALA A 469 -19.65 -12.15 -2.00
CA ALA A 469 -19.36 -13.49 -1.50
C ALA A 469 -18.04 -13.95 -2.12
N SER A 470 -17.09 -14.38 -1.30
CA SER A 470 -15.82 -14.91 -1.78
C SER A 470 -15.43 -16.19 -1.05
N SER A 471 -14.65 -17.00 -1.73
CA SER A 471 -13.95 -18.13 -1.16
C SER A 471 -12.53 -18.12 -1.68
N GLY A 472 -11.59 -18.53 -0.84
CA GLY A 472 -10.21 -18.62 -1.22
C GLY A 472 -9.47 -19.62 -0.36
N TYR A 473 -8.23 -19.81 -0.73
CA TYR A 473 -7.34 -20.78 -0.14
C TYR A 473 -5.93 -20.22 -0.24
N PHE A 474 -5.21 -20.27 0.87
CA PHE A 474 -3.78 -20.05 0.89
C PHE A 474 -3.07 -21.32 1.31
N SER A 475 -1.96 -21.60 0.66
CA SER A 475 -1.05 -22.71 0.93
C SER A 475 0.35 -22.19 1.02
N LEU A 476 1.08 -22.62 2.03
CA LEU A 476 2.51 -22.46 2.09
C LEU A 476 3.13 -23.81 2.44
N GLN A 477 3.91 -24.33 1.49
CA GLN A 477 4.75 -25.49 1.69
C GLN A 477 6.19 -25.01 1.93
N GLY A 478 6.84 -25.53 2.96
CA GLY A 478 8.27 -25.36 3.21
C GLY A 478 8.95 -26.72 3.22
N ASN A 479 9.99 -26.87 2.40
CA ASN A 479 10.78 -28.09 2.32
C ASN A 479 12.21 -27.78 2.76
N PHE A 480 12.74 -28.54 3.71
CA PHE A 480 14.05 -28.32 4.32
C PHE A 480 15.06 -29.34 3.81
N ASP A 481 16.28 -28.88 3.51
CA ASP A 481 17.34 -29.76 3.01
C ASP A 481 17.99 -30.56 4.15
N ASP A 482 17.95 -30.03 5.37
CA ASP A 482 18.48 -30.70 6.55
C ASP A 482 17.48 -31.77 7.07
N PRO A 483 17.86 -33.05 7.12
CA PRO A 483 16.98 -34.13 7.58
C PRO A 483 16.48 -34.00 9.03
N GLN A 484 17.05 -33.09 9.83
CA GLN A 484 16.58 -32.84 11.19
C GLN A 484 15.29 -32.01 11.26
N TYR A 485 14.96 -31.29 10.18
CA TYR A 485 13.78 -30.43 10.11
C TYR A 485 12.71 -31.10 9.26
N ASP A 486 11.51 -31.28 9.82
CA ASP A 486 10.38 -31.81 9.07
C ASP A 486 9.84 -30.77 8.09
N ASP A 487 9.44 -31.21 6.91
CA ASP A 487 8.71 -30.37 5.97
C ASP A 487 7.37 -29.96 6.58
N PHE A 488 6.90 -28.74 6.26
CA PHE A 488 5.57 -28.30 6.66
C PHE A 488 4.70 -27.93 5.48
N HIS A 489 3.40 -28.11 5.67
CA HIS A 489 2.37 -27.66 4.75
C HIS A 489 1.28 -26.96 5.55
N ARG A 490 1.14 -25.65 5.36
CA ARG A 490 0.13 -24.83 6.05
C ARG A 490 -0.92 -24.38 5.07
N GLU A 491 -2.18 -24.57 5.46
CA GLU A 491 -3.33 -24.20 4.66
C GLU A 491 -4.23 -23.21 5.40
N PHE A 492 -4.87 -22.32 4.64
CA PHE A 492 -5.86 -21.37 5.14
C PHE A 492 -7.02 -21.27 4.15
N PRO A 493 -7.89 -22.30 4.06
CA PRO A 493 -9.16 -22.17 3.38
C PRO A 493 -10.06 -21.16 4.10
N PHE A 494 -10.70 -20.29 3.34
CA PHE A 494 -11.61 -19.30 3.89
C PHE A 494 -12.82 -19.02 2.99
N GLY A 495 -13.88 -18.51 3.62
CA GLY A 495 -15.08 -18.02 2.95
C GLY A 495 -15.53 -16.72 3.60
N ARG A 496 -16.01 -15.78 2.80
CA ARG A 496 -16.42 -14.45 3.26
C ARG A 496 -17.74 -14.04 2.67
N VAL A 497 -18.52 -13.35 3.48
CA VAL A 497 -19.69 -12.61 3.03
C VAL A 497 -19.58 -11.19 3.59
N SER A 498 -19.72 -10.20 2.72
CA SER A 498 -19.61 -8.80 3.12
C SER A 498 -20.57 -7.90 2.36
N ILE A 499 -20.84 -6.75 2.96
CA ILE A 499 -21.48 -5.62 2.29
C ILE A 499 -20.37 -4.68 1.85
N GLY A 500 -20.34 -4.36 0.56
CA GLY A 500 -19.40 -3.43 -0.04
C GLY A 500 -20.04 -2.08 -0.33
N TYR A 501 -19.25 -1.02 -0.22
CA TYR A 501 -19.61 0.34 -0.65
C TYR A 501 -18.62 0.83 -1.71
N ASN A 502 -19.11 0.99 -2.93
CA ASN A 502 -18.34 1.35 -4.12
C ASN A 502 -18.28 2.86 -4.27
N ILE A 503 -17.07 3.39 -4.33
CA ILE A 503 -16.78 4.81 -4.47
C ILE A 503 -15.93 5.01 -5.72
N GLN A 504 -16.27 6.03 -6.49
CA GLN A 504 -15.43 6.49 -7.58
C GLN A 504 -15.25 7.99 -7.42
N PHE A 505 -14.01 8.46 -7.38
CA PHE A 505 -13.71 9.89 -7.33
C PHE A 505 -12.45 10.22 -8.12
#